data_AF-A0A950REA3-F1
#
_entry.id   AF-A0A950REA3-F1
#
_cell.length_a   1.000
_cell.length_b   1.000
_cell.length_c   1.000
_cell.angle_alpha   90.00
_cell.angle_beta   90.00
_cell.angle_gamma   90.00
#
_symmetry.space_group_name_H-M   'P 1'
#
loop_
_entity.id
_entity.type
_entity.pdbx_description
1 polymer ?
#
loop_
_entity_poly.entity_id
_entity_poly.type
_entity_poly.pdbx_seq_one_letter_code
_entity_poly.pdbx_strand_id
1 'polypeptide(L)'
;MPTLSRADTSILGRWWWSVDRWTLGAVGVLIGFGYVLILAASPAVAERIGDPRDALIVKQVLFLALAGVIVCGVSLLSPRGVRRLAVVGCVLALA
;
A
#
# COMPACT_ATOMS: atom_id res chain seq x y z
N MET A 1 -14.12 26.02 -6.16
CA MET A 1 -14.51 25.32 -7.40
C MET A 1 -13.94 23.91 -7.32
N PRO A 2 -14.71 22.83 -7.54
CA PRO A 2 -14.10 21.50 -7.52
C PRO A 2 -13.07 21.44 -8.65
N THR A 3 -11.82 21.15 -8.32
CA THR A 3 -10.66 21.16 -9.23
C THR A 3 -10.67 20.00 -10.24
N LEU A 4 -11.70 19.15 -10.19
CA LEU A 4 -11.92 18.04 -11.11
C LEU A 4 -13.35 18.11 -11.65
N SER A 5 -13.48 18.29 -12.96
CA SER A 5 -14.77 18.24 -13.66
C SER A 5 -15.33 16.82 -13.61
N ARG A 6 -16.65 16.65 -13.37
CA ARG A 6 -17.31 15.33 -13.48
C ARG A 6 -17.25 14.74 -14.90
N ALA A 7 -16.91 15.54 -15.90
CA ALA A 7 -16.70 15.09 -17.28
C ALA A 7 -15.30 14.51 -17.52
N ASP A 8 -14.43 14.49 -16.51
CA ASP A 8 -13.06 14.02 -16.66
C ASP A 8 -13.02 12.48 -16.77
N THR A 9 -12.77 12.01 -17.99
CA THR A 9 -12.68 10.57 -18.34
C THR A 9 -11.26 10.03 -18.21
N SER A 10 -10.37 10.74 -17.53
CA SER A 10 -9.04 10.23 -17.19
C SER A 10 -9.13 9.01 -16.25
N ILE A 11 -8.11 8.15 -16.30
CA ILE A 11 -8.04 6.94 -15.45
C ILE A 11 -8.03 7.34 -13.97
N LEU A 12 -7.27 8.39 -13.59
CA LEU A 12 -7.22 8.90 -12.23
C LEU A 12 -8.54 9.54 -11.80
N GLY A 13 -9.21 10.28 -12.69
CA GLY A 13 -10.52 10.88 -12.42
C GLY A 13 -11.57 9.83 -12.09
N ARG A 14 -11.70 8.79 -12.93
CA ARG A 14 -12.60 7.65 -12.67
C ARG A 14 -12.24 6.91 -11.39
N TRP A 15 -10.94 6.65 -11.19
CA TRP A 15 -10.44 5.97 -10.00
C TRP A 15 -10.85 6.71 -8.72
N TRP A 16 -10.60 8.01 -8.64
CA TRP A 16 -10.93 8.85 -7.48
C TRP A 16 -12.43 8.96 -7.17
N TRP A 17 -13.28 8.80 -8.18
CA TRP A 17 -14.73 8.75 -8.02
C TRP A 17 -15.25 7.35 -7.66
N SER A 18 -14.55 6.29 -8.06
CA SER A 18 -14.93 4.90 -7.78
C SER A 18 -14.46 4.37 -6.42
N VAL A 19 -13.35 4.90 -5.91
CA VAL A 19 -12.70 4.44 -4.70
C VAL A 19 -13.41 4.93 -3.45
N ASP A 20 -13.60 4.03 -2.49
CA ASP A 20 -14.07 4.38 -1.15
C ASP A 20 -12.97 5.04 -0.32
N ARG A 21 -13.15 6.34 -0.08
CA ARG A 21 -12.21 7.22 0.64
C ARG A 21 -12.18 6.91 2.13
N TRP A 22 -13.27 6.41 2.71
CA TRP A 22 -13.31 6.04 4.13
C TRP A 22 -12.47 4.80 4.39
N THR A 23 -12.64 3.77 3.54
CA THR A 23 -11.83 2.56 3.64
C THR A 23 -10.35 2.86 3.40
N LEU A 24 -10.01 3.65 2.37
CA LEU A 24 -8.61 4.08 2.17
C LEU A 24 -8.06 4.89 3.34
N GLY A 25 -8.85 5.80 3.90
CA GLY A 25 -8.48 6.56 5.08
C GLY A 25 -8.22 5.67 6.28
N ALA A 26 -9.09 4.70 6.54
CA ALA A 26 -8.93 3.72 7.62
C ALA A 26 -7.65 2.88 7.46
N VAL A 27 -7.35 2.43 6.24
CA VAL A 27 -6.09 1.74 5.93
C VAL A 27 -4.88 2.65 6.16
N GLY A 28 -4.96 3.92 5.75
CA GLY A 28 -3.90 4.90 5.99
C GLY A 28 -3.65 5.15 7.48
N VAL A 29 -4.72 5.23 8.28
CA VAL A 29 -4.64 5.34 9.75
C VAL A 29 -4.00 4.08 10.35
N LEU A 30 -4.43 2.89 9.91
CA LEU A 30 -3.87 1.63 10.38
C LEU A 30 -2.37 1.52 10.08
N ILE A 31 -1.95 1.93 8.89
CA ILE A 31 -0.54 2.04 8.49
C ILE A 31 0.22 2.98 9.44
N GLY A 32 -0.34 4.17 9.71
CA GLY A 32 0.26 5.15 10.61
C GLY A 32 0.46 4.59 12.01
N PHE A 33 -0.56 3.95 12.59
CA PHE A 33 -0.45 3.27 13.88
C PHE A 33 0.61 2.16 13.85
N GLY A 34 0.60 1.29 12.84
CA GLY A 34 1.60 0.23 12.69
C GLY A 34 3.02 0.77 12.62
N TYR A 35 3.22 1.90 11.94
CA TYR A 35 4.53 2.55 11.85
C TYR A 35 4.98 3.09 13.23
N VAL A 36 4.10 3.76 13.96
CA VAL A 36 4.40 4.24 15.34
C VAL A 36 4.76 3.08 16.26
N LEU A 37 4.04 1.97 16.18
CA LEU A 37 4.34 0.77 16.97
C LEU A 37 5.70 0.17 16.63
N ILE A 38 6.09 0.13 15.34
CA ILE A 38 7.44 -0.33 14.94
C ILE A 38 8.52 0.56 15.56
N LEU A 39 8.33 1.88 15.52
CA LEU A 39 9.33 2.83 16.03
C LEU A 39 9.52 2.65 17.53
N ALA A 40 8.43 2.39 18.27
CA ALA A 40 8.48 2.08 19.69
C ALA A 40 9.18 0.73 19.98
N ALA A 41 9.00 -0.27 19.12
CA ALA A 41 9.61 -1.60 19.28
C ALA A 41 11.08 -1.67 18.83
N SER A 42 11.48 -0.86 17.85
CA SER A 42 12.81 -0.86 17.23
C SER A 42 14.00 -0.81 18.21
N PRO A 43 14.04 0.08 19.22
CA PRO A 43 15.20 0.15 20.13
C PRO A 43 15.40 -1.13 20.94
N ALA A 44 14.33 -1.82 21.35
CA ALA A 44 14.41 -3.06 22.11
C ALA A 44 14.93 -4.24 21.28
N VAL A 45 14.67 -4.24 19.97
CA VAL A 45 15.13 -5.28 19.04
C VAL A 45 16.57 -5.05 18.63
N ALA A 46 16.96 -3.79 18.36
CA ALA A 46 18.32 -3.44 17.98
C ALA A 46 19.35 -3.77 19.07
N GLU A 47 18.99 -3.60 20.36
CA GLU A 47 19.84 -3.99 21.49
C GLU A 47 20.08 -5.50 21.59
N ARG A 48 19.17 -6.32 21.09
CA ARG A 48 19.30 -7.78 21.11
C ARG A 48 20.08 -8.35 19.93
N ILE A 49 20.03 -7.68 18.77
CA ILE A 49 20.59 -8.21 17.51
C ILE A 49 21.95 -7.56 17.18
N GLY A 50 22.27 -6.39 17.74
CA GLY A 50 23.54 -5.69 17.48
C GLY A 50 23.63 -5.04 16.08
N ASP A 51 22.52 -4.99 15.35
CA ASP A 51 22.38 -4.33 14.05
C ASP A 51 22.20 -2.80 14.24
N PRO A 52 22.74 -1.94 13.36
CA PRO A 52 22.41 -0.51 13.34
C PRO A 52 20.90 -0.27 13.50
N ARG A 53 20.53 0.50 14.54
CA ARG A 53 19.15 0.84 14.96
C ARG A 53 18.25 1.33 13.80
N ASP A 54 18.85 1.81 12.72
CA ASP A 54 18.15 2.40 11.58
C ASP A 54 17.78 1.38 10.50
N ALA A 55 18.43 0.21 10.43
CA ALA A 55 18.23 -0.76 9.34
C ALA A 55 16.80 -1.33 9.30
N LEU A 56 16.19 -1.56 10.47
CA LEU A 56 14.81 -2.03 10.58
C LEU A 56 13.80 -0.95 10.17
N ILE A 57 14.07 0.31 10.52
CA ILE A 57 13.21 1.45 10.17
C ILE A 57 13.26 1.66 8.66
N VAL A 58 14.45 1.64 8.05
CA VAL A 58 14.63 1.79 6.60
C VAL A 58 13.91 0.67 5.85
N LYS A 59 14.04 -0.58 6.28
CA LYS A 59 13.31 -1.72 5.69
C LYS A 59 11.80 -1.54 5.83
N GLN A 60 11.30 -1.12 6.99
CA GLN A 60 9.87 -0.89 7.19
C GLN A 60 9.33 0.17 6.24
N VAL A 61 10.02 1.32 6.10
CA VAL A 61 9.61 2.39 5.18
C VAL A 61 9.62 1.89 3.74
N LEU A 62 10.64 1.11 3.34
CA LEU A 62 10.72 0.54 2.00
C LEU A 62 9.56 -0.41 1.72
N PHE A 63 9.27 -1.35 2.62
CA PHE A 63 8.14 -2.27 2.48
C PHE A 63 6.80 -1.53 2.47
N LEU A 64 6.68 -0.48 3.28
CA LEU A 64 5.46 0.31 3.32
C LEU A 64 5.25 1.10 2.02
N ALA A 65 6.31 1.69 1.47
CA ALA A 65 6.27 2.36 0.17
C ALA A 65 5.89 1.37 -0.94
N LEU A 66 6.51 0.17 -0.95
CA LEU A 66 6.20 -0.88 -1.92
C LEU A 66 4.73 -1.33 -1.80
N ALA A 67 4.25 -1.56 -0.58
CA ALA A 67 2.85 -1.91 -0.33
C ALA A 67 1.89 -0.83 -0.83
N GLY A 68 2.21 0.45 -0.60
CA GLY A 68 1.43 1.58 -1.12
C GLY A 68 1.36 1.59 -2.65
N VAL A 69 2.49 1.34 -3.33
CA VAL A 69 2.53 1.21 -4.79
C VAL A 69 1.67 0.04 -5.27
N ILE A 70 1.71 -1.10 -4.59
CA ILE A 70 0.90 -2.28 -4.94
C ILE A 70 -0.59 -1.97 -4.76
N VAL A 71 -1.00 -1.42 -3.62
CA VAL A 71 -2.41 -1.09 -3.35
C VAL A 71 -2.94 -0.11 -4.40
N CYS A 72 -2.20 0.98 -4.67
CA CYS A 72 -2.59 1.94 -5.70
C CYS A 72 -2.61 1.29 -7.09
N GLY A 73 -1.55 0.58 -7.47
CA GLY A 73 -1.41 -0.05 -8.78
C GLY A 73 -2.50 -1.08 -9.08
N VAL A 74 -2.80 -1.97 -8.13
CA VAL A 74 -3.89 -2.95 -8.25
C VAL A 74 -5.26 -2.26 -8.27
N SER A 75 -5.45 -1.17 -7.53
CA SER A 75 -6.69 -0.41 -7.54
C SER A 75 -6.97 0.29 -8.89
N LEU A 76 -5.91 0.60 -9.65
CA LEU A 76 -6.00 1.17 -11.01
C LEU A 76 -6.18 0.12 -12.11
N LEU A 77 -6.07 -1.17 -11.80
CA LEU A 77 -6.16 -2.24 -12.79
C LEU A 77 -7.59 -2.40 -13.34
N SER A 78 -7.70 -2.61 -14.65
CA SER A 78 -8.96 -3.01 -15.26
C SER A 78 -9.38 -4.42 -14.81
N PRO A 79 -10.69 -4.78 -14.86
CA PRO A 79 -11.16 -6.12 -14.49
C PRO A 79 -10.46 -7.26 -15.24
N ARG A 80 -10.02 -7.01 -16.48
CA ARG A 80 -9.24 -7.97 -17.28
C ARG A 80 -7.84 -8.19 -16.68
N GLY A 81 -7.19 -7.13 -16.19
CA GLY A 81 -5.90 -7.20 -15.52
C GLY A 81 -5.98 -7.98 -14.21
N VAL A 82 -7.03 -7.73 -13.41
CA VAL A 82 -7.25 -8.46 -12.15
C VAL A 82 -7.40 -9.96 -12.40
N ARG A 83 -8.15 -10.37 -13.43
CA ARG A 83 -8.28 -11.78 -13.81
C ARG A 83 -6.94 -12.41 -14.22
N ARG A 84 -6.10 -11.69 -14.99
CA ARG A 84 -4.76 -12.19 -15.35
C ARG A 84 -3.88 -12.37 -14.12
N LEU A 85 -3.87 -11.40 -13.20
CA LEU A 85 -3.13 -11.53 -11.94
C LEU A 85 -3.64 -12.72 -11.11
N ALA A 86 -4.95 -12.94 -11.06
CA ALA A 86 -5.52 -14.07 -10.35
C ALA A 86 -5.08 -15.42 -10.95
N VAL A 87 -5.06 -15.56 -12.28
CA VAL A 87 -4.58 -16.79 -12.94
C VAL A 87 -3.08 -16.99 -12.71
N VAL A 88 -2.27 -15.95 -12.88
CA VAL A 88 -0.81 -16.02 -12.64
C VAL A 88 -0.52 -16.38 -11.19
N GLY A 89 -1.20 -15.76 -10.23
CA GLY A 89 -1.07 -16.07 -8.81
C GLY A 89 -1.49 -17.50 -8.48
N CYS A 90 -2.57 -18.00 -9.09
CA CYS A 90 -3.02 -19.38 -8.92
C CYS A 90 -1.99 -20.39 -9.43
N VAL A 91 -1.42 -20.16 -10.63
CA VAL A 91 -0.38 -21.03 -11.19
C VAL A 91 0.89 -21.02 -10.34
N LEU A 92 1.34 -19.84 -9.89
CA LEU A 92 2.51 -19.72 -9.01
C LEU A 92 2.32 -20.41 -7.66
N ALA A 93 1.10 -20.40 -7.10
CA ALA A 93 0.82 -21.06 -5.81
C ALA A 93 0.74 -22.59 -5.92
N LEU A 94 0.43 -23.12 -7.11
CA LEU A 94 0.34 -24.56 -7.37
C LEU A 94 1.66 -25.17 -7.87
N ALA A 95 2.63 -24.32 -8.26
CA ALA A 95 3.97 -24.73 -8.68
C ALA A 95 4.90 -24.89 -7.47
#